data_AF-A0A385SS23-F1
#
_entry.id   AF-A0A385SS23-F1
#
_cell.length_a   1.000
_cell.length_b   1.000
_cell.length_c   1.000
_cell.angle_alpha   90.00
_cell.angle_beta   90.00
_cell.angle_gamma   90.00
#
_symmetry.space_group_name_H-M   'P 1'
#
loop_
_entity.id
_entity.type
_entity.pdbx_description
1 polymer ?
#
loop_
_entity_poly.entity_id
_entity_poly.type
_entity_poly.pdbx_seq_one_letter_code
_entity_poly.pdbx_strand_id
1 'polypeptide(L)'
;MRIEVMGARRAAVAHYQQALGYQLHTQGFAQELESLLNQITSGDEYVEIPQLKIQFDTSGEKVFQKEFLQAFGKALQEKIKTSSGSAVKVMKGAAFIDYVQQFFLQYGICPLQHGKPVLAEFQQTLKALPTNPQPKLERVIMTLGRRNTTLWKRLSYLLGAEGMRSVLKRLRDANKKEFHGLEGLSQTDDPVLQKILREPEFAPYIPEEGGITPPTSVDAIPSQPHTGTVALTAGKTAAKENAPPQRVRRAALSTPDFEAEVRSGFQIANAGTVLLWAVFGQLLQTTGYVVNKQFTDDNARQRAIWLLHYITTGNLEGSEDNLLLNKVLCAWPENEPVDPTLLPGDVDRIAADQMLHRYLAHWKKGRTFSPGWFRATFLNREGRLYKRPDGHWQLEVDKRTEDILIDKVSVVRYAWMPCLLFVQW
;
A
#
# COMPACT_ATOMS: atom_id res chain seq x y z
N MET A 1 3.20 -16.45 1.78
CA MET A 1 3.41 -16.95 3.15
C MET A 1 4.86 -16.68 3.50
N ARG A 2 5.17 -15.85 4.51
CA ARG A 2 6.57 -15.65 4.94
C ARG A 2 6.96 -16.81 5.87
N ILE A 3 8.04 -17.50 5.54
CA ILE A 3 8.60 -18.56 6.40
C ILE A 3 10.01 -18.16 6.81
N GLU A 4 10.31 -18.33 8.10
CA GLU A 4 11.58 -17.99 8.72
C GLU A 4 12.05 -19.22 9.53
N VAL A 5 13.14 -19.84 9.08
CA VAL A 5 13.79 -20.97 9.76
C VAL A 5 14.69 -20.41 10.86
N MET A 6 14.62 -20.98 12.06
CA MET A 6 15.47 -20.62 13.19
C MET A 6 16.10 -21.87 13.81
N GLY A 7 17.35 -21.77 14.24
CA GLY A 7 18.10 -22.90 14.80
C GLY A 7 19.49 -22.52 15.29
N ALA A 8 20.12 -23.41 16.06
CA ALA A 8 21.37 -23.12 16.76
C ALA A 8 22.61 -22.99 15.84
N ARG A 9 22.60 -23.60 14.65
CA ARG A 9 23.71 -23.57 13.69
C ARG A 9 23.35 -22.71 12.47
N ARG A 10 23.93 -21.50 12.37
CA ARG A 10 23.63 -20.52 11.30
C ARG A 10 23.75 -21.07 9.88
N ALA A 11 24.78 -21.87 9.58
CA ALA A 11 24.96 -22.47 8.26
C ALA A 11 23.82 -23.45 7.90
N ALA A 12 23.38 -24.28 8.86
CA ALA A 12 22.25 -25.17 8.67
C ALA A 12 20.93 -24.39 8.50
N VAL A 13 20.74 -23.31 9.25
CA VAL A 13 19.57 -22.43 9.11
C VAL A 13 19.49 -21.82 7.71
N ALA A 14 20.59 -21.28 7.18
CA ALA A 14 20.63 -20.73 5.82
C ALA A 14 20.32 -21.80 4.76
N HIS A 15 20.93 -22.98 4.89
CA HIS A 15 20.69 -24.13 4.00
C HIS A 15 19.22 -24.56 3.99
N TYR A 16 18.62 -24.77 5.18
CA TYR A 16 17.22 -25.17 5.28
C TYR A 16 16.24 -24.06 4.87
N GLN A 17 16.57 -22.79 5.10
CA GLN A 17 15.78 -21.66 4.60
C GLN A 17 15.75 -21.63 3.06
N GLN A 18 16.89 -21.87 2.41
CA GLN A 18 16.99 -21.95 0.95
C GLN A 18 16.29 -23.19 0.40
N ALA A 19 16.51 -24.37 1.01
CA ALA A 19 15.88 -25.63 0.60
C ALA A 19 14.35 -25.56 0.71
N LEU A 20 13.81 -25.03 1.82
CA LEU A 20 12.38 -24.84 1.99
C LEU A 20 11.82 -23.82 0.98
N GLY A 21 12.56 -22.73 0.74
CA GLY A 21 12.24 -21.74 -0.30
C GLY A 21 12.09 -22.37 -1.68
N TYR A 22 13.03 -23.22 -2.09
CA TYR A 22 12.96 -23.96 -3.35
C TYR A 22 11.81 -24.97 -3.36
N GLN A 23 11.64 -25.76 -2.29
CA GLN A 23 10.61 -26.80 -2.20
C GLN A 23 9.19 -26.24 -2.32
N LEU A 24 8.90 -25.06 -1.74
CA LEU A 24 7.61 -24.37 -1.88
C LEU A 24 7.17 -24.12 -3.34
N HIS A 25 8.13 -24.05 -4.26
CA HIS A 25 7.89 -23.85 -5.69
C HIS A 25 7.93 -25.15 -6.51
N THR A 26 8.17 -26.31 -5.88
CA THR A 26 8.08 -27.62 -6.54
C THR A 26 6.65 -28.15 -6.53
N GLN A 27 6.20 -28.72 -7.66
CA GLN A 27 4.83 -29.24 -7.80
C GLN A 27 4.48 -30.32 -6.76
N GLY A 28 5.42 -31.23 -6.46
CA GLY A 28 5.18 -32.32 -5.49
C GLY A 28 4.92 -31.81 -4.08
N PHE A 29 5.75 -30.89 -3.58
CA PHE A 29 5.56 -30.29 -2.25
C PHE A 29 4.26 -29.47 -2.18
N ALA A 30 3.93 -28.74 -3.24
CA ALA A 30 2.69 -27.97 -3.31
C ALA A 30 1.45 -28.88 -3.23
N GLN A 31 1.44 -30.02 -3.94
CA GLN A 31 0.36 -31.01 -3.89
C GLN A 31 0.25 -31.69 -2.52
N GLU A 32 1.37 -32.04 -1.88
CA GLU A 32 1.37 -32.61 -0.53
C GLU A 32 0.83 -31.61 0.52
N LEU A 33 1.24 -30.35 0.43
CA LEU A 33 0.75 -29.27 1.29
C LEU A 33 -0.74 -28.99 1.07
N GLU A 34 -1.19 -28.94 -0.18
CA GLU A 34 -2.60 -28.75 -0.54
C GLU A 34 -3.48 -29.90 -0.03
N SER A 35 -3.05 -31.16 -0.22
CA SER A 35 -3.73 -32.34 0.31
C SER A 35 -3.87 -32.28 1.85
N LEU A 36 -2.81 -31.85 2.54
CA LEU A 36 -2.79 -31.70 3.99
C LEU A 36 -3.71 -30.56 4.47
N LEU A 37 -3.79 -29.44 3.75
CA LEU A 37 -4.70 -28.33 4.07
C LEU A 37 -6.17 -28.74 3.86
N ASN A 38 -6.47 -29.42 2.75
CA ASN A 38 -7.82 -29.91 2.42
C ASN A 38 -8.35 -30.98 3.40
N GLN A 39 -7.49 -31.62 4.19
CA GLN A 39 -7.88 -32.51 5.29
C GLN A 39 -8.29 -31.75 6.57
N ILE A 40 -7.93 -30.47 6.69
CA ILE A 40 -8.07 -29.69 7.93
C ILE A 40 -9.22 -28.66 7.82
N THR A 41 -9.52 -28.17 6.61
CA THR A 41 -10.59 -27.21 6.33
C THR A 41 -11.51 -27.75 5.25
N SER A 42 -12.83 -27.59 5.40
CA SER A 42 -13.75 -27.90 4.31
C SER A 42 -13.61 -26.90 3.15
N GLY A 43 -13.97 -27.29 1.93
CA GLY A 43 -13.75 -26.47 0.72
C GLY A 43 -14.51 -25.14 0.65
N ASP A 44 -15.40 -24.85 1.60
CA ASP A 44 -16.12 -23.57 1.75
C ASP A 44 -15.64 -22.77 2.98
N GLU A 45 -14.59 -23.23 3.68
CA GLU A 45 -14.07 -22.60 4.90
C GLU A 45 -12.66 -22.03 4.70
N TYR A 46 -12.55 -20.72 4.86
CA TYR A 46 -11.31 -19.95 4.79
C TYR A 46 -10.78 -19.72 6.20
N VAL A 47 -9.54 -20.14 6.45
CA VAL A 47 -8.89 -19.98 7.76
C VAL A 47 -7.70 -19.02 7.64
N GLU A 48 -7.82 -17.88 8.30
CA GLU A 48 -6.71 -16.93 8.47
C GLU A 48 -5.91 -17.26 9.74
N ILE A 49 -4.63 -17.58 9.58
CA ILE A 49 -3.67 -17.78 10.67
C ILE A 49 -2.57 -16.71 10.55
N PRO A 50 -2.64 -15.60 11.32
CA PRO A 50 -1.70 -14.49 11.22
C PRO A 50 -0.25 -14.87 11.53
N GLN A 51 -0.05 -15.87 12.40
CA GLN A 51 1.26 -16.46 12.67
C GLN A 51 1.10 -17.92 13.10
N LEU A 52 1.81 -18.81 12.40
CA LEU A 52 2.06 -20.18 12.83
C LEU A 52 3.54 -20.30 13.22
N LYS A 53 3.81 -20.83 14.41
CA LYS A 53 5.17 -21.22 14.84
C LYS A 53 5.22 -22.73 14.87
N ILE A 54 6.23 -23.31 14.22
CA ILE A 54 6.42 -24.75 14.11
C ILE A 54 7.78 -25.05 14.71
N GLN A 55 7.83 -26.00 15.64
CA GLN A 55 9.07 -26.51 16.20
C GLN A 55 9.12 -28.00 15.91
N PHE A 56 10.19 -28.44 15.26
CA PHE A 56 10.44 -29.83 14.91
C PHE A 56 11.94 -30.05 14.79
N ASP A 57 12.36 -31.28 15.08
CA ASP A 57 13.71 -31.75 14.82
C ASP A 57 13.75 -32.43 13.45
N THR A 58 14.91 -32.39 12.78
CA THR A 58 15.11 -33.08 11.50
C THR A 58 16.32 -33.99 11.52
N SER A 59 16.16 -35.19 10.96
CA SER A 59 17.21 -36.20 10.85
C SER A 59 18.23 -35.87 9.75
N GLY A 60 17.87 -35.00 8.82
CA GLY A 60 18.69 -34.60 7.67
C GLY A 60 17.85 -34.25 6.43
N GLU A 61 18.48 -33.59 5.48
CA GLU A 61 17.85 -32.98 4.30
C GLU A 61 16.92 -33.91 3.49
N LYS A 62 17.28 -35.18 3.33
CA LYS A 62 16.45 -36.17 2.60
C LYS A 62 15.10 -36.47 3.27
N VAL A 63 14.97 -36.19 4.57
CA VAL A 63 13.76 -36.48 5.38
C VAL A 63 13.02 -35.19 5.78
N PHE A 64 13.72 -34.05 5.73
CA PHE A 64 13.26 -32.71 6.11
C PHE A 64 11.86 -32.36 5.59
N GLN A 65 11.56 -32.59 4.30
CA GLN A 65 10.24 -32.30 3.71
C GLN A 65 9.11 -33.04 4.46
N LYS A 66 9.30 -34.33 4.71
CA LYS A 66 8.30 -35.18 5.37
C LYS A 66 8.14 -34.81 6.84
N GLU A 67 9.26 -34.59 7.54
CA GLU A 67 9.29 -34.16 8.94
C GLU A 67 8.62 -32.78 9.11
N PHE A 68 8.91 -31.84 8.20
CA PHE A 68 8.31 -30.51 8.17
C PHE A 68 6.79 -30.58 7.94
N LEU A 69 6.31 -31.30 6.91
CA LEU A 69 4.89 -31.39 6.60
C LEU A 69 4.08 -32.03 7.75
N GLN A 70 4.65 -33.07 8.38
CA GLN A 70 4.04 -33.69 9.56
C GLN A 70 3.96 -32.72 10.75
N ALA A 71 5.01 -31.95 11.02
CA ALA A 71 5.02 -30.95 12.07
C ALA A 71 4.09 -29.76 11.77
N PHE A 72 4.07 -29.30 10.50
CA PHE A 72 3.19 -28.25 10.00
C PHE A 72 1.72 -28.62 10.20
N GLY A 73 1.29 -29.80 9.76
CA GLY A 73 -0.09 -30.25 9.91
C GLY A 73 -0.51 -30.40 11.36
N LYS A 74 0.35 -30.94 12.22
CA LYS A 74 0.09 -31.01 13.66
C LYS A 74 -0.09 -29.61 14.27
N ALA A 75 0.84 -28.70 14.01
CA ALA A 75 0.76 -27.32 14.49
C ALA A 75 -0.48 -26.58 13.98
N LEU A 76 -0.87 -26.80 12.72
CA LEU A 76 -2.08 -26.20 12.13
C LEU A 76 -3.35 -26.70 12.83
N GLN A 77 -3.47 -28.02 13.02
CA GLN A 77 -4.61 -28.63 13.71
C GLN A 77 -4.70 -28.19 15.17
N GLU A 78 -3.58 -28.13 15.90
CA GLU A 78 -3.55 -27.60 17.26
C GLU A 78 -3.97 -26.12 17.27
N LYS A 79 -3.45 -25.30 16.36
CA LYS A 79 -3.78 -23.87 16.28
C LYS A 79 -5.27 -23.62 16.02
N ILE A 80 -5.90 -24.42 15.15
CA ILE A 80 -7.33 -24.34 14.81
C ILE A 80 -8.22 -24.90 15.93
N LYS A 81 -7.81 -25.97 16.62
CA LYS A 81 -8.56 -26.53 17.76
C LYS A 81 -8.51 -25.62 18.99
N THR A 82 -7.37 -24.98 19.26
CA THR A 82 -7.19 -24.12 20.44
C THR A 82 -7.72 -22.70 20.25
N SER A 83 -8.13 -22.30 19.04
CA SER A 83 -8.68 -20.97 18.75
C SER A 83 -10.14 -20.79 19.19
N SER A 84 -10.39 -20.90 20.49
CA SER A 84 -11.61 -20.40 21.15
C SER A 84 -11.58 -18.88 21.42
N GLY A 85 -10.54 -18.17 20.95
CA GLY A 85 -10.39 -16.72 21.16
C GLY A 85 -9.43 -16.03 20.18
N SER A 86 -9.98 -15.13 19.37
CA SER A 86 -9.34 -13.99 18.68
C SER A 86 -8.23 -14.24 17.62
N ALA A 87 -7.41 -15.29 17.73
CA ALA A 87 -6.17 -15.38 16.93
C ALA A 87 -6.30 -16.09 15.56
N VAL A 88 -7.38 -16.83 15.31
CA VAL A 88 -7.64 -17.53 14.04
C VAL A 88 -9.03 -17.12 13.57
N LYS A 89 -9.15 -16.68 12.33
CA LYS A 89 -10.43 -16.25 11.75
C LYS A 89 -10.90 -17.29 10.76
N VAL A 90 -11.99 -17.99 11.09
CA VAL A 90 -12.68 -18.92 10.18
C VAL A 90 -13.83 -18.18 9.52
N MET A 91 -13.89 -18.19 8.20
CA MET A 91 -14.92 -17.53 7.39
C MET A 91 -15.50 -18.53 6.38
N LYS A 92 -16.82 -18.60 6.25
CA LYS A 92 -17.47 -19.35 5.17
C LYS A 92 -17.42 -18.57 3.84
N GLY A 93 -17.56 -19.20 2.69
CA GLY A 93 -17.34 -18.58 1.37
C GLY A 93 -18.02 -17.22 1.17
N ALA A 94 -19.30 -17.09 1.51
CA ALA A 94 -20.00 -15.80 1.43
C ALA A 94 -19.38 -14.71 2.33
N ALA A 95 -19.00 -15.06 3.56
CA ALA A 95 -18.35 -14.14 4.50
C ALA A 95 -16.90 -13.79 4.09
N PHE A 96 -16.21 -14.70 3.41
CA PHE A 96 -14.92 -14.43 2.78
C PHE A 96 -15.06 -13.44 1.62
N ILE A 97 -16.08 -13.61 0.77
CA ILE A 97 -16.40 -12.67 -0.31
C ILE A 97 -16.67 -11.27 0.26
N ASP A 98 -17.59 -11.15 1.22
CA ASP A 98 -17.91 -9.87 1.88
C ASP A 98 -16.66 -9.22 2.50
N TYR A 99 -15.79 -10.03 3.13
CA TYR A 99 -14.52 -9.55 3.70
C TYR A 99 -13.58 -9.01 2.63
N VAL A 100 -13.35 -9.72 1.52
CA VAL A 100 -12.49 -9.25 0.40
C VAL A 100 -13.03 -7.95 -0.18
N GLN A 101 -14.35 -7.86 -0.40
CA GLN A 101 -15.01 -6.68 -0.97
C GLN A 101 -14.88 -5.45 -0.04
N GLN A 102 -15.22 -5.60 1.24
CA GLN A 102 -15.11 -4.51 2.22
C GLN A 102 -13.65 -4.09 2.44
N PHE A 103 -12.72 -5.03 2.47
CA PHE A 103 -11.28 -4.73 2.60
C PHE A 103 -10.77 -3.93 1.39
N PHE A 104 -11.20 -4.28 0.17
CA PHE A 104 -10.87 -3.48 -1.02
C PHE A 104 -11.53 -2.09 -1.01
N LEU A 105 -12.78 -1.96 -0.57
CA LEU A 105 -13.42 -0.64 -0.43
C LEU A 105 -12.69 0.23 0.60
N GLN A 106 -12.22 -0.35 1.70
CA GLN A 106 -11.51 0.40 2.74
C GLN A 106 -10.07 0.75 2.30
N TYR A 107 -9.28 -0.24 1.88
CA TYR A 107 -7.83 -0.14 1.71
C TYR A 107 -7.35 -0.15 0.24
N GLY A 108 -8.18 -0.55 -0.71
CA GLY A 108 -7.86 -0.54 -2.14
C GLY A 108 -7.03 -1.71 -2.66
N ILE A 109 -6.82 -2.71 -1.81
CA ILE A 109 -6.00 -3.89 -2.10
C ILE A 109 -6.77 -5.16 -1.77
N CYS A 110 -6.33 -6.28 -2.35
CA CYS A 110 -6.82 -7.59 -1.92
C CYS A 110 -6.16 -7.97 -0.58
N PRO A 111 -6.91 -8.41 0.45
CA PRO A 111 -6.31 -8.82 1.72
C PRO A 111 -5.47 -10.11 1.59
N LEU A 112 -5.83 -10.99 0.67
CA LEU A 112 -5.31 -12.36 0.54
C LEU A 112 -5.17 -12.75 -0.94
N GLN A 113 -4.15 -13.53 -1.31
CA GLN A 113 -3.90 -13.91 -2.71
C GLN A 113 -5.10 -14.65 -3.34
N HIS A 114 -5.71 -15.59 -2.62
CA HIS A 114 -6.91 -16.32 -3.05
C HIS A 114 -8.16 -15.43 -3.20
N GLY A 115 -8.13 -14.20 -2.68
CA GLY A 115 -9.19 -13.21 -2.92
C GLY A 115 -9.09 -12.50 -4.28
N LYS A 116 -8.01 -12.70 -5.06
CA LYS A 116 -7.81 -12.02 -6.35
C LYS A 116 -8.94 -12.27 -7.37
N PRO A 117 -9.47 -13.51 -7.56
CA PRO A 117 -10.61 -13.73 -8.45
C PRO A 117 -11.87 -13.00 -7.98
N VAL A 118 -12.21 -13.13 -6.70
CA VAL A 118 -13.33 -12.42 -6.05
C VAL A 118 -13.20 -10.91 -6.21
N LEU A 119 -11.99 -10.37 -6.08
CA LEU A 119 -11.72 -8.95 -6.29
C LEU A 119 -11.88 -8.54 -7.76
N ALA A 120 -11.44 -9.36 -8.72
CA ALA A 120 -11.59 -9.06 -10.14
C ALA A 120 -13.07 -8.99 -10.55
N GLU A 121 -13.88 -9.95 -10.10
CA GLU A 121 -15.34 -9.94 -10.26
C GLU A 121 -15.97 -8.72 -9.60
N PHE A 122 -15.59 -8.42 -8.35
CA PHE A 122 -16.10 -7.25 -7.63
C PHE A 122 -15.72 -5.92 -8.30
N GLN A 123 -14.52 -5.81 -8.89
CA GLN A 123 -14.12 -4.64 -9.66
C GLN A 123 -14.94 -4.50 -10.96
N GLN A 124 -15.36 -5.59 -11.59
CA GLN A 124 -16.33 -5.54 -12.69
C GLN A 124 -17.70 -5.08 -12.21
N THR A 125 -18.19 -5.60 -11.07
CA THR A 125 -19.44 -5.14 -10.42
C THR A 125 -19.40 -3.64 -10.11
N LEU A 126 -18.29 -3.14 -9.57
CA LEU A 126 -18.09 -1.71 -9.31
C LEU A 126 -18.08 -0.91 -10.61
N LYS A 127 -17.32 -1.31 -11.64
CA LYS A 127 -17.30 -0.64 -12.96
C LYS A 127 -18.69 -0.59 -13.61
N ALA A 128 -19.51 -1.61 -13.41
CA ALA A 128 -20.90 -1.66 -13.90
C ALA A 128 -21.89 -0.86 -13.04
N LEU A 129 -21.52 -0.45 -11.82
CA LEU A 129 -22.41 0.24 -10.88
C LEU A 129 -23.12 1.49 -11.47
N PRO A 130 -22.50 2.32 -12.34
CA PRO A 130 -23.19 3.47 -12.92
C PRO A 130 -24.42 3.11 -13.76
N THR A 131 -24.43 1.94 -14.41
CA THR A 131 -25.51 1.45 -15.29
C THR A 131 -26.33 0.31 -14.68
N ASN A 132 -25.81 -0.38 -13.66
CA ASN A 132 -26.45 -1.48 -12.93
C ASN A 132 -26.48 -1.16 -11.42
N PRO A 133 -27.53 -0.48 -10.90
CA PRO A 133 -27.63 -0.08 -9.50
C PRO A 133 -27.61 -1.27 -8.54
N GLN A 134 -26.84 -1.17 -7.45
CA GLN A 134 -26.71 -2.22 -6.45
C GLN A 134 -26.99 -1.66 -5.04
N PRO A 135 -28.26 -1.57 -4.60
CA PRO A 135 -28.63 -0.84 -3.38
C PRO A 135 -27.95 -1.32 -2.09
N LYS A 136 -27.61 -2.62 -2.00
CA LYS A 136 -26.83 -3.17 -0.87
C LYS A 136 -25.39 -2.64 -0.88
N LEU A 137 -24.72 -2.68 -2.03
CA LEU A 137 -23.35 -2.21 -2.21
C LEU A 137 -23.25 -0.68 -2.05
N GLU A 138 -24.22 0.06 -2.58
CA GLU A 138 -24.33 1.51 -2.42
C GLU A 138 -24.41 1.93 -0.95
N ARG A 139 -25.17 1.21 -0.11
CA ARG A 139 -25.19 1.42 1.36
C ARG A 139 -23.86 1.11 2.05
N VAL A 140 -23.17 0.04 1.63
CA VAL A 140 -21.82 -0.29 2.16
C VAL A 140 -20.82 0.80 1.79
N ILE A 141 -20.88 1.30 0.54
CA ILE A 141 -20.06 2.43 0.06
C ILE A 141 -20.32 3.70 0.88
N MET A 142 -21.57 4.07 1.13
CA MET A 142 -21.91 5.23 1.98
C MET A 142 -21.38 5.06 3.42
N THR A 143 -21.55 3.86 3.99
CA THR A 143 -21.13 3.55 5.37
C THR A 143 -19.62 3.66 5.53
N LEU A 144 -18.83 2.99 4.68
CA LEU A 144 -17.37 3.02 4.70
C LEU A 144 -16.82 4.39 4.26
N GLY A 145 -17.48 5.02 3.28
CA GLY A 145 -17.08 6.30 2.71
C GLY A 145 -17.30 7.50 3.65
N ARG A 146 -18.09 7.36 4.72
CA ARG A 146 -18.48 8.48 5.59
C ARG A 146 -17.31 9.33 6.07
N ARG A 147 -16.13 8.74 6.34
CA ARG A 147 -14.88 9.46 6.68
C ARG A 147 -13.68 9.07 5.79
N ASN A 148 -13.87 8.18 4.83
CA ASN A 148 -12.77 7.63 4.02
C ASN A 148 -12.69 8.38 2.68
N THR A 149 -11.86 9.43 2.62
CA THR A 149 -11.62 10.18 1.36
C THR A 149 -11.04 9.28 0.28
N THR A 150 -10.11 8.37 0.63
CA THR A 150 -9.45 7.45 -0.30
C THR A 150 -10.41 6.47 -0.98
N LEU A 151 -11.49 6.06 -0.30
CA LEU A 151 -12.56 5.25 -0.91
C LEU A 151 -13.23 6.01 -2.06
N TRP A 152 -13.61 7.28 -1.84
CA TRP A 152 -14.23 8.10 -2.88
C TRP A 152 -13.28 8.40 -4.04
N LYS A 153 -12.01 8.71 -3.74
CA LYS A 153 -10.96 8.85 -4.77
C LYS A 153 -10.89 7.59 -5.64
N ARG A 154 -10.86 6.41 -5.02
CA ARG A 154 -10.81 5.12 -5.71
C ARG A 154 -12.01 4.86 -6.61
N LEU A 155 -13.22 5.20 -6.16
CA LEU A 155 -14.42 5.13 -7.00
C LEU A 155 -14.38 6.16 -8.15
N SER A 156 -13.94 7.40 -7.90
CA SER A 156 -13.72 8.42 -8.94
C SER A 156 -12.77 7.92 -10.04
N TYR A 157 -11.64 7.31 -9.67
CA TYR A 157 -10.69 6.70 -10.60
C TYR A 157 -11.26 5.49 -11.35
N LEU A 158 -12.04 4.63 -10.68
CA LEU A 158 -12.56 3.39 -11.26
C LEU A 158 -13.74 3.62 -12.22
N LEU A 159 -14.57 4.64 -11.93
CA LEU A 159 -15.82 4.92 -12.66
C LEU A 159 -15.69 6.06 -13.67
N GLY A 160 -14.65 6.90 -13.54
CA GLY A 160 -14.52 8.15 -14.29
C GLY A 160 -15.59 9.19 -13.90
N ALA A 161 -15.51 10.37 -14.51
CA ALA A 161 -16.37 11.50 -14.13
C ALA A 161 -17.88 11.24 -14.32
N GLU A 162 -18.28 10.68 -15.46
CA GLU A 162 -19.70 10.44 -15.76
C GLU A 162 -20.27 9.29 -14.92
N GLY A 163 -19.51 8.20 -14.79
CA GLY A 163 -19.90 7.07 -13.95
C GLY A 163 -20.05 7.48 -12.49
N MET A 164 -19.10 8.26 -11.98
CA MET A 164 -19.15 8.78 -10.60
C MET A 164 -20.29 9.77 -10.39
N ARG A 165 -20.58 10.67 -11.36
CA ARG A 165 -21.76 11.56 -11.29
C ARG A 165 -23.06 10.77 -11.20
N SER A 166 -23.22 9.73 -12.04
CA SER A 166 -24.41 8.86 -12.03
C SER A 166 -24.62 8.18 -10.69
N VAL A 167 -23.56 7.61 -10.09
CA VAL A 167 -23.61 6.99 -8.76
C VAL A 167 -23.94 8.02 -7.69
N LEU A 168 -23.21 9.14 -7.60
CA LEU A 168 -23.43 10.18 -6.59
C LEU A 168 -24.86 10.74 -6.63
N LYS A 169 -25.40 10.96 -7.83
CA LYS A 169 -26.79 11.43 -8.03
C LYS A 169 -27.79 10.47 -7.38
N ARG A 170 -27.65 9.16 -7.61
CA ARG A 170 -28.51 8.15 -6.97
C ARG A 170 -28.33 8.08 -5.45
N LEU A 171 -27.10 8.15 -4.94
CA LEU A 171 -26.85 8.14 -3.49
C LEU A 171 -27.53 9.34 -2.80
N ARG A 172 -27.47 10.53 -3.42
CA ARG A 172 -28.17 11.74 -2.96
C ARG A 172 -29.68 11.56 -3.01
N ASP A 173 -30.21 11.06 -4.11
CA ASP A 173 -31.66 10.93 -4.32
C ASP A 173 -32.29 9.84 -3.43
N ALA A 174 -31.52 8.82 -3.05
CA ALA A 174 -31.93 7.80 -2.09
C ALA A 174 -32.00 8.32 -0.63
N ASN A 175 -31.05 9.18 -0.20
CA ASN A 175 -31.08 9.77 1.14
C ASN A 175 -30.26 11.08 1.22
N LYS A 176 -30.90 12.22 0.95
CA LYS A 176 -30.26 13.56 0.97
C LYS A 176 -29.51 13.84 2.28
N LYS A 177 -30.13 13.55 3.44
CA LYS A 177 -29.56 13.86 4.76
C LYS A 177 -28.28 13.07 5.04
N GLU A 178 -28.26 11.78 4.67
CA GLU A 178 -27.09 10.92 4.85
C GLU A 178 -25.99 11.25 3.83
N PHE A 179 -26.35 11.58 2.58
CA PHE A 179 -25.41 11.99 1.55
C PHE A 179 -24.59 13.23 1.93
N HIS A 180 -25.23 14.28 2.48
CA HIS A 180 -24.51 15.46 2.98
C HIS A 180 -23.73 15.18 4.29
N GLY A 181 -23.99 14.05 4.96
CA GLY A 181 -23.23 13.57 6.13
C GLY A 181 -21.93 12.81 5.78
N LEU A 182 -21.58 12.71 4.50
CA LEU A 182 -20.36 12.05 4.01
C LEU A 182 -19.15 13.00 4.10
N GLU A 183 -18.61 13.19 5.32
CA GLU A 183 -17.39 13.99 5.59
C GLU A 183 -16.23 13.60 4.65
N GLY A 184 -16.03 12.30 4.38
CA GLY A 184 -15.00 11.81 3.45
C GLY A 184 -15.22 12.18 1.99
N LEU A 185 -16.45 12.49 1.57
CA LEU A 185 -16.75 12.95 0.22
C LEU A 185 -16.55 14.47 0.09
N SER A 186 -16.92 15.24 1.12
CA SER A 186 -16.76 16.71 1.13
C SER A 186 -15.32 17.16 1.39
N GLN A 187 -14.51 16.38 2.11
CA GLN A 187 -13.10 16.66 2.41
C GLN A 187 -12.12 16.13 1.36
N THR A 188 -12.58 15.64 0.20
CA THR A 188 -11.70 15.07 -0.83
C THR A 188 -10.93 16.15 -1.61
N ASP A 189 -9.66 15.87 -1.91
CA ASP A 189 -8.81 16.67 -2.80
C ASP A 189 -8.93 16.29 -4.28
N ASP A 190 -9.74 15.27 -4.62
CA ASP A 190 -9.85 14.78 -5.99
C ASP A 190 -10.49 15.81 -6.93
N PRO A 191 -9.81 16.24 -8.02
CA PRO A 191 -10.32 17.27 -8.91
C PRO A 191 -11.62 16.89 -9.64
N VAL A 192 -11.85 15.60 -9.89
CA VAL A 192 -13.06 15.11 -10.56
C VAL A 192 -14.26 15.20 -9.61
N LEU A 193 -14.13 14.68 -8.39
CA LEU A 193 -15.16 14.81 -7.35
C LEU A 193 -15.43 16.27 -7.00
N GLN A 194 -14.40 17.11 -6.82
CA GLN A 194 -14.59 18.53 -6.55
C GLN A 194 -15.32 19.28 -7.67
N LYS A 195 -15.14 18.87 -8.93
CA LYS A 195 -15.89 19.43 -10.06
C LYS A 195 -17.36 19.00 -10.02
N ILE A 196 -17.63 17.70 -9.79
CA ILE A 196 -19.00 17.16 -9.72
C ILE A 196 -19.78 17.77 -8.56
N LEU A 197 -19.20 17.83 -7.35
CA LEU A 197 -19.86 18.32 -6.14
C LEU A 197 -20.17 19.83 -6.15
N ARG A 198 -19.65 20.58 -7.13
CA ARG A 198 -19.99 22.00 -7.37
C ARG A 198 -21.18 22.18 -8.33
N GLU A 199 -21.67 21.11 -8.96
CA GLU A 199 -22.83 21.19 -9.83
C GLU A 199 -24.09 21.48 -9.00
N PRO A 200 -25.05 22.30 -9.49
CA PRO A 200 -26.19 22.77 -8.67
C PRO A 200 -27.02 21.64 -8.04
N GLU A 201 -27.03 20.46 -8.68
CA GLU A 201 -27.75 19.30 -8.17
C GLU A 201 -27.13 18.68 -6.90
N PHE A 202 -25.87 18.99 -6.55
CA PHE A 202 -25.21 18.53 -5.32
C PHE A 202 -25.11 19.61 -4.23
N ALA A 203 -25.79 20.76 -4.41
CA ALA A 203 -25.82 21.84 -3.44
C ALA A 203 -26.26 21.35 -2.03
N PRO A 204 -25.75 21.95 -0.93
CA PRO A 204 -26.08 21.52 0.43
C PRO A 204 -27.58 21.53 0.70
N TYR A 205 -28.11 20.45 1.28
CA TYR A 205 -29.48 20.42 1.78
C TYR A 205 -29.63 21.37 2.98
N ILE A 206 -30.24 22.53 2.72
CA ILE A 206 -30.78 23.41 3.75
C ILE A 206 -32.17 22.85 4.11
N PRO A 207 -32.41 22.43 5.36
CA PRO A 207 -33.77 22.12 5.81
C PRO A 207 -34.62 23.39 5.77
N GLU A 208 -35.84 23.31 5.25
CA GLU A 208 -36.82 24.37 5.46
C GLU A 208 -37.18 24.39 6.96
N GLU A 209 -36.64 25.36 7.70
CA GLU A 209 -37.06 25.60 9.07
C GLU A 209 -38.52 26.04 9.07
N GLY A 210 -39.37 25.27 9.75
CA GLY A 210 -40.80 25.54 9.85
C GLY A 210 -41.05 26.94 10.42
N GLY A 211 -41.96 27.68 9.78
CA GLY A 211 -42.15 29.10 10.03
C GLY A 211 -42.38 29.45 11.50
N ILE A 212 -41.52 30.33 12.03
CA ILE A 212 -41.78 31.11 13.23
C ILE A 212 -41.79 32.58 12.80
N THR A 213 -42.90 33.27 13.08
CA THR A 213 -43.08 34.69 12.79
C THR A 213 -42.09 35.55 13.60
N PRO A 214 -41.55 36.64 13.03
CA PRO A 214 -40.58 37.46 13.73
C PRO A 214 -41.25 38.33 14.80
N PRO A 215 -40.72 38.40 16.03
CA PRO A 215 -41.01 39.48 16.95
C PRO A 215 -40.12 40.69 16.62
N THR A 216 -40.79 41.75 16.22
CA THR A 216 -40.48 43.19 16.29
C THR A 216 -39.19 43.60 17.04
N SER A 217 -38.41 44.46 16.37
CA SER A 217 -37.27 45.25 16.91
C SER A 217 -37.64 46.22 18.03
N VAL A 218 -36.75 46.39 19.03
CA VAL A 218 -36.42 47.56 19.91
C VAL A 218 -35.38 47.05 20.94
N ASP A 219 -34.22 47.65 21.23
CA ASP A 219 -33.54 48.86 20.74
C ASP A 219 -31.99 48.64 20.70
N ALA A 220 -31.17 49.70 20.64
CA ALA A 220 -29.71 49.69 20.61
C ALA A 220 -29.03 50.35 21.85
N ILE A 221 -27.69 50.53 21.77
CA ILE A 221 -26.76 51.39 22.59
C ILE A 221 -25.99 50.66 23.73
N PRO A 222 -24.64 50.82 23.87
CA PRO A 222 -23.56 50.97 22.89
C PRO A 222 -22.33 50.06 23.22
N SER A 223 -21.15 50.35 22.66
CA SER A 223 -19.95 49.50 22.76
C SER A 223 -18.86 49.94 23.76
N GLN A 224 -18.02 48.96 24.16
CA GLN A 224 -16.66 49.07 24.74
C GLN A 224 -16.50 49.44 26.24
N PRO A 225 -15.32 49.18 26.85
CA PRO A 225 -14.53 47.94 26.84
C PRO A 225 -14.22 47.49 28.30
N HIS A 226 -13.34 46.49 28.53
CA HIS A 226 -12.26 46.51 29.55
C HIS A 226 -11.64 45.11 29.86
N THR A 227 -10.31 45.07 29.75
CA THR A 227 -9.31 44.35 30.58
C THR A 227 -9.74 43.32 31.66
N GLY A 228 -9.19 42.10 31.55
CA GLY A 228 -8.11 41.68 32.47
C GLY A 228 -8.37 40.61 33.55
N THR A 229 -7.49 39.59 33.55
CA THR A 229 -6.86 38.95 34.74
C THR A 229 -7.49 37.69 35.40
N VAL A 230 -6.87 36.54 35.07
CA VAL A 230 -6.30 35.47 35.95
C VAL A 230 -7.01 35.08 37.27
N ALA A 231 -7.32 33.77 37.46
CA ALA A 231 -6.65 32.88 38.45
C ALA A 231 -7.38 31.53 38.76
N LEU A 232 -6.62 30.41 38.63
CA LEU A 232 -6.63 29.19 39.50
C LEU A 232 -7.98 28.39 39.60
N THR A 233 -8.05 27.11 40.02
CA THR A 233 -7.18 26.19 40.80
C THR A 233 -7.22 24.74 40.26
N ALA A 234 -6.29 23.90 40.72
CA ALA A 234 -6.06 22.52 40.25
C ALA A 234 -6.94 21.42 40.90
N GLY A 235 -7.05 20.28 40.21
CA GLY A 235 -7.51 18.99 40.76
C GLY A 235 -6.74 17.83 40.13
N LYS A 236 -6.03 17.04 40.94
CA LYS A 236 -5.17 15.93 40.48
C LYS A 236 -5.94 14.61 40.31
N THR A 237 -5.66 13.88 39.23
CA THR A 237 -5.58 12.41 39.29
C THR A 237 -4.56 11.90 38.28
N ALA A 238 -3.67 11.00 38.72
CA ALA A 238 -2.59 10.45 37.92
C ALA A 238 -2.87 8.99 37.53
N ALA A 239 -2.59 8.61 36.28
CA ALA A 239 -2.42 7.21 35.89
C ALA A 239 -1.62 7.06 34.57
N LYS A 240 -0.33 6.73 34.71
CA LYS A 240 0.51 5.96 33.76
C LYS A 240 0.47 6.34 32.28
N GLU A 241 1.41 7.21 31.94
CA GLU A 241 2.00 7.33 30.60
C GLU A 241 2.60 5.98 30.15
N ASN A 242 1.98 5.32 29.17
CA ASN A 242 2.58 4.16 28.50
C ASN A 242 3.50 4.66 27.38
N ALA A 243 4.80 4.37 27.53
CA ALA A 243 5.81 4.68 26.53
C ALA A 243 5.46 4.06 25.15
N PRO A 244 5.89 4.68 24.03
CA PRO A 244 5.69 4.11 22.70
C PRO A 244 6.35 2.72 22.62
N PRO A 245 5.74 1.75 21.92
CA PRO A 245 6.25 0.39 21.87
C PRO A 245 7.65 0.38 21.28
N GLN A 246 8.62 -0.11 22.06
CA GLN A 246 10.00 -0.26 21.61
C GLN A 246 10.04 -1.11 20.34
N ARG A 247 10.39 -0.47 19.23
CA ARG A 247 10.66 -1.14 17.96
C ARG A 247 11.83 -2.09 18.18
N VAL A 248 11.53 -3.38 18.33
CA VAL A 248 12.54 -4.42 18.53
C VAL A 248 13.58 -4.27 17.41
N ARG A 249 14.81 -3.91 17.78
CA ARG A 249 15.94 -3.89 16.84
C ARG A 249 16.18 -5.33 16.40
N ARG A 250 15.59 -5.74 15.27
CA ARG A 250 16.06 -6.89 14.50
C ARG A 250 17.53 -6.63 14.20
N ALA A 251 18.41 -7.44 14.77
CA ALA A 251 19.82 -7.42 14.40
C ALA A 251 19.91 -7.90 12.96
N ALA A 252 20.37 -7.03 12.06
CA ALA A 252 20.51 -7.38 10.65
C ALA A 252 21.48 -8.55 10.48
N LEU A 253 21.10 -9.52 9.64
CA LEU A 253 22.00 -10.56 9.17
C LEU A 253 22.92 -9.96 8.09
N SER A 254 23.96 -9.24 8.53
CA SER A 254 25.10 -8.87 7.69
C SER A 254 26.08 -10.04 7.64
N THR A 255 26.34 -10.60 6.47
CA THR A 255 27.58 -11.35 6.20
C THR A 255 28.68 -10.38 5.74
N PRO A 256 29.96 -10.58 6.11
CA PRO A 256 31.04 -9.69 5.71
C PRO A 256 31.17 -9.50 4.19
N ASP A 257 30.90 -10.58 3.44
CA ASP A 257 31.06 -10.61 1.98
C ASP A 257 30.06 -9.70 1.27
N PHE A 258 28.80 -9.68 1.71
CA PHE A 258 27.77 -8.79 1.15
C PHE A 258 28.04 -7.32 1.47
N GLU A 259 28.55 -6.99 2.67
CA GLU A 259 28.96 -5.61 2.97
C GLU A 259 30.18 -5.17 2.14
N ALA A 260 31.06 -6.09 1.73
CA ALA A 260 32.14 -5.80 0.80
C ALA A 260 31.61 -5.58 -0.62
N GLU A 261 30.68 -6.43 -1.08
CA GLU A 261 30.06 -6.34 -2.41
C GLU A 261 29.25 -5.04 -2.60
N VAL A 262 28.45 -4.67 -1.59
CA VAL A 262 27.70 -3.40 -1.55
C VAL A 262 28.63 -2.17 -1.58
N ARG A 263 29.88 -2.30 -1.10
CA ARG A 263 30.92 -1.25 -1.18
C ARG A 263 31.66 -1.25 -2.52
N SER A 264 31.87 -2.38 -3.18
CA SER A 264 32.41 -2.43 -4.56
C SER A 264 31.41 -1.94 -5.60
N GLY A 265 30.12 -2.14 -5.32
CA GLY A 265 28.99 -1.64 -6.11
C GLY A 265 28.39 -2.65 -7.07
N PHE A 266 27.09 -2.52 -7.27
CA PHE A 266 26.31 -3.34 -8.19
C PHE A 266 26.04 -2.59 -9.49
N GLN A 267 26.08 -3.31 -10.61
CA GLN A 267 25.52 -2.83 -11.87
C GLN A 267 24.00 -2.93 -11.83
N ILE A 268 23.30 -1.87 -12.23
CA ILE A 268 21.84 -1.81 -12.28
C ILE A 268 21.36 -1.28 -13.63
N ALA A 269 20.22 -1.75 -14.12
CA ALA A 269 19.64 -1.36 -15.42
C ALA A 269 18.57 -0.26 -15.32
N ASN A 270 18.27 0.23 -14.12
CA ASN A 270 17.23 1.21 -13.81
C ASN A 270 17.76 2.48 -13.12
N ALA A 271 19.04 2.83 -13.32
CA ALA A 271 19.66 4.02 -12.72
C ALA A 271 18.84 5.30 -12.97
N GLY A 272 18.17 5.39 -14.11
CA GLY A 272 17.35 6.52 -14.51
C GLY A 272 16.05 6.72 -13.71
N THR A 273 15.59 5.75 -12.92
CA THR A 273 14.42 5.88 -12.03
C THR A 273 14.51 7.11 -11.12
N VAL A 274 15.73 7.57 -10.77
CA VAL A 274 15.94 8.77 -9.96
C VAL A 274 15.39 10.06 -10.57
N LEU A 275 15.15 10.15 -11.89
CA LEU A 275 14.52 11.33 -12.51
C LEU A 275 13.09 11.59 -11.98
N LEU A 276 12.41 10.54 -11.53
CA LEU A 276 11.05 10.60 -11.00
C LEU A 276 10.97 11.10 -9.54
N TRP A 277 12.10 11.48 -8.94
CA TRP A 277 12.20 11.73 -7.51
C TRP A 277 11.17 12.76 -6.98
N ALA A 278 10.97 13.84 -7.74
CA ALA A 278 10.11 14.95 -7.34
C ALA A 278 8.62 14.58 -7.29
N VAL A 279 8.20 13.56 -8.05
CA VAL A 279 6.78 13.19 -8.22
C VAL A 279 6.42 11.87 -7.51
N PHE A 280 7.38 10.96 -7.33
CA PHE A 280 7.12 9.67 -6.70
C PHE A 280 6.63 9.80 -5.25
N GLY A 281 7.18 10.76 -4.48
CA GLY A 281 6.75 11.00 -3.11
C GLY A 281 5.30 11.48 -2.96
N GLN A 282 4.75 12.12 -4.00
CA GLN A 282 3.33 12.49 -4.06
C GLN A 282 2.47 11.29 -4.48
N LEU A 283 2.92 10.48 -5.45
CA LEU A 283 2.22 9.27 -5.86
C LEU A 283 1.97 8.32 -4.68
N LEU A 284 2.97 8.09 -3.81
CA LEU A 284 2.83 7.25 -2.62
C LEU A 284 1.83 7.78 -1.59
N GLN A 285 1.56 9.10 -1.58
CA GLN A 285 0.50 9.68 -0.76
C GLN A 285 -0.87 9.46 -1.42
N THR A 286 -0.95 9.58 -2.75
CA THR A 286 -2.18 9.30 -3.52
C THR A 286 -2.63 7.84 -3.42
N THR A 287 -1.70 6.87 -3.43
CA THR A 287 -2.01 5.45 -3.20
C THR A 287 -2.28 5.12 -1.72
N GLY A 288 -2.01 6.05 -0.80
CA GLY A 288 -2.13 5.85 0.65
C GLY A 288 -1.02 4.97 1.25
N TYR A 289 0.04 4.66 0.50
CA TYR A 289 1.17 3.86 1.00
C TYR A 289 2.03 4.66 1.98
N VAL A 290 2.04 5.99 1.85
CA VAL A 290 2.71 6.92 2.75
C VAL A 290 1.69 7.89 3.35
N VAL A 291 1.65 7.96 4.68
CA VAL A 291 0.84 8.90 5.47
C VAL A 291 1.76 9.60 6.47
N ASN A 292 1.58 10.90 6.70
CA ASN A 292 2.41 11.69 7.63
C ASN A 292 3.93 11.52 7.40
N LYS A 293 4.34 11.47 6.13
CA LYS A 293 5.74 11.31 5.68
C LYS A 293 6.39 9.96 6.03
N GLN A 294 5.62 8.95 6.44
CA GLN A 294 6.11 7.59 6.71
C GLN A 294 5.27 6.54 5.98
N PHE A 295 5.86 5.38 5.68
CA PHE A 295 5.09 4.22 5.16
C PHE A 295 4.11 3.72 6.22
N THR A 296 2.90 3.35 5.79
CA THR A 296 1.85 2.80 6.68
C THR A 296 2.30 1.50 7.33
N ASP A 297 2.96 0.64 6.56
CA ASP A 297 3.41 -0.69 6.93
C ASP A 297 4.47 -1.21 5.94
N ASP A 298 5.09 -2.35 6.25
CA ASP A 298 6.13 -2.96 5.43
C ASP A 298 5.59 -3.60 4.12
N ASN A 299 4.29 -3.94 4.04
CA ASN A 299 3.69 -4.46 2.81
C ASN A 299 3.40 -3.31 1.82
N ALA A 300 3.00 -2.14 2.30
CA ALA A 300 2.87 -0.92 1.52
C ALA A 300 4.22 -0.43 1.00
N ARG A 301 5.29 -0.58 1.79
CA ARG A 301 6.66 -0.29 1.36
C ARG A 301 7.14 -1.24 0.26
N GLN A 302 6.89 -2.55 0.39
CA GLN A 302 7.22 -3.52 -0.67
C GLN A 302 6.39 -3.29 -1.95
N ARG A 303 5.09 -2.98 -1.82
CA ARG A 303 4.27 -2.53 -2.96
C ARG A 303 4.83 -1.27 -3.64
N ALA A 304 5.41 -0.33 -2.88
CA ALA A 304 6.06 0.86 -3.45
C ALA A 304 7.32 0.51 -4.28
N ILE A 305 8.08 -0.51 -3.88
CA ILE A 305 9.25 -1.01 -4.63
C ILE A 305 8.79 -1.59 -5.98
N TRP A 306 7.76 -2.43 -5.98
CA TRP A 306 7.17 -2.97 -7.21
C TRP A 306 6.47 -1.89 -8.06
N LEU A 307 5.91 -0.85 -7.44
CA LEU A 307 5.34 0.29 -8.15
C LEU A 307 6.42 1.12 -8.87
N LEU A 308 7.59 1.34 -8.26
CA LEU A 308 8.74 1.94 -8.96
C LEU A 308 9.20 1.11 -10.15
N HIS A 309 9.28 -0.22 -9.97
CA HIS A 309 9.61 -1.15 -11.05
C HIS A 309 8.62 -1.02 -12.22
N TYR A 310 7.32 -0.99 -11.93
CA TYR A 310 6.28 -0.80 -12.93
C TYR A 310 6.35 0.57 -13.63
N ILE A 311 6.57 1.67 -12.90
CA ILE A 311 6.71 3.00 -13.54
C ILE A 311 7.93 3.02 -14.48
N THR A 312 9.03 2.41 -14.05
CA THR A 312 10.32 2.38 -14.77
C THR A 312 10.27 1.51 -16.03
N THR A 313 9.72 0.30 -15.92
CA THR A 313 9.78 -0.71 -16.99
C THR A 313 8.49 -0.84 -17.80
N GLY A 314 7.35 -0.50 -17.20
CA GLY A 314 6.01 -0.84 -17.71
C GLY A 314 5.52 -2.25 -17.33
N ASN A 315 6.37 -3.06 -16.69
CA ASN A 315 6.11 -4.46 -16.36
C ASN A 315 5.87 -4.64 -14.86
N LEU A 316 5.03 -5.61 -14.48
CA LEU A 316 4.83 -5.99 -13.08
C LEU A 316 5.84 -7.03 -12.59
N GLU A 317 6.35 -7.85 -13.51
CA GLU A 317 7.32 -8.90 -13.24
C GLU A 317 8.75 -8.38 -13.43
N GLY A 318 9.70 -8.91 -12.64
CA GLY A 318 11.13 -8.62 -12.77
C GLY A 318 11.94 -9.41 -11.75
N SER A 319 13.24 -9.61 -12.02
CA SER A 319 14.17 -10.15 -11.01
C SER A 319 14.35 -9.16 -9.86
N GLU A 320 14.55 -9.68 -8.65
CA GLU A 320 14.84 -8.89 -7.46
C GLU A 320 16.14 -8.08 -7.59
N ASP A 321 17.10 -8.54 -8.40
CA ASP A 321 18.37 -7.84 -8.67
C ASP A 321 18.13 -6.43 -9.23
N ASN A 322 17.09 -6.27 -10.06
CA ASN A 322 16.69 -4.99 -10.64
C ASN A 322 16.00 -4.06 -9.63
N LEU A 323 15.64 -4.55 -8.44
CA LEU A 323 14.93 -3.78 -7.41
C LEU A 323 15.87 -3.05 -6.45
N LEU A 324 17.20 -3.23 -6.53
CA LEU A 324 18.13 -2.67 -5.54
C LEU A 324 17.97 -1.15 -5.37
N LEU A 325 17.92 -0.38 -6.47
CA LEU A 325 17.66 1.07 -6.40
C LEU A 325 16.27 1.37 -5.80
N ASN A 326 15.26 0.57 -6.12
CA ASN A 326 13.91 0.73 -5.60
C ASN A 326 13.85 0.46 -4.08
N LYS A 327 14.61 -0.53 -3.58
CA LYS A 327 14.81 -0.78 -2.14
C LYS A 327 15.40 0.45 -1.46
N VAL A 328 16.46 1.04 -2.02
CA VAL A 328 17.12 2.25 -1.49
C VAL A 328 16.15 3.44 -1.43
N LEU A 329 15.43 3.73 -2.51
CA LEU A 329 14.45 4.83 -2.58
C LEU A 329 13.28 4.63 -1.60
N CYS A 330 12.87 3.38 -1.35
CA CYS A 330 11.82 3.05 -0.40
C CYS A 330 12.33 2.89 1.05
N ALA A 331 13.63 2.96 1.32
CA ALA A 331 14.23 2.62 2.62
C ALA A 331 13.85 1.21 3.12
N TRP A 332 13.97 0.23 2.21
CA TRP A 332 13.96 -1.19 2.53
C TRP A 332 15.40 -1.71 2.70
N PRO A 333 15.68 -2.62 3.65
CA PRO A 333 17.03 -3.18 3.81
C PRO A 333 17.47 -3.89 2.53
N GLU A 334 18.69 -3.61 2.09
CA GLU A 334 19.28 -4.17 0.87
C GLU A 334 19.28 -5.72 0.86
N ASN A 335 19.48 -6.33 2.03
CA ASN A 335 19.55 -7.78 2.26
C ASN A 335 18.21 -8.46 2.62
N GLU A 336 17.11 -7.71 2.82
CA GLU A 336 15.78 -8.33 3.02
C GLU A 336 15.12 -8.58 1.65
N PRO A 337 14.55 -9.78 1.40
CA PRO A 337 13.85 -10.08 0.16
C PRO A 337 12.61 -9.19 -0.03
N VAL A 338 12.22 -8.92 -1.27
CA VAL A 338 10.94 -8.29 -1.60
C VAL A 338 9.91 -9.37 -1.95
N ASP A 339 8.78 -9.43 -1.25
CA ASP A 339 7.72 -10.41 -1.55
C ASP A 339 7.18 -10.18 -2.99
N PRO A 340 7.36 -11.11 -3.93
CA PRO A 340 6.95 -10.96 -5.33
C PRO A 340 5.43 -11.07 -5.51
N THR A 341 4.69 -11.44 -4.46
CA THR A 341 3.23 -11.51 -4.48
C THR A 341 2.58 -10.17 -4.13
N LEU A 342 3.35 -9.21 -3.57
CA LEU A 342 2.95 -7.85 -3.22
C LEU A 342 3.07 -6.86 -4.39
N LEU A 343 2.59 -7.26 -5.57
CA LEU A 343 2.53 -6.41 -6.76
C LEU A 343 1.48 -5.28 -6.59
N PRO A 344 1.69 -4.09 -7.21
CA PRO A 344 0.72 -3.00 -7.19
C PRO A 344 -0.57 -3.39 -7.93
N GLY A 345 -1.72 -2.96 -7.39
CA GLY A 345 -3.03 -3.24 -7.98
C GLY A 345 -3.38 -2.29 -9.13
N ASP A 346 -4.46 -2.59 -9.86
CA ASP A 346 -4.94 -1.78 -11.00
C ASP A 346 -5.05 -0.28 -10.68
N VAL A 347 -5.55 0.07 -9.50
CA VAL A 347 -5.68 1.46 -9.04
C VAL A 347 -4.31 2.13 -8.91
N ASP A 348 -3.33 1.42 -8.34
CA ASP A 348 -1.96 1.92 -8.17
C ASP A 348 -1.28 2.10 -9.54
N ARG A 349 -1.50 1.17 -10.48
CA ARG A 349 -1.01 1.24 -11.86
C ARG A 349 -1.60 2.42 -12.62
N ILE A 350 -2.92 2.64 -12.52
CA ILE A 350 -3.61 3.80 -13.10
C ILE A 350 -3.06 5.11 -12.51
N ALA A 351 -2.84 5.19 -11.19
CA ALA A 351 -2.26 6.37 -10.56
C ALA A 351 -0.80 6.61 -11.01
N ALA A 352 -0.01 5.55 -11.14
CA ALA A 352 1.37 5.60 -11.66
C ALA A 352 1.44 6.09 -13.11
N ASP A 353 0.63 5.52 -14.01
CA ASP A 353 0.60 5.95 -15.42
C ASP A 353 0.09 7.39 -15.52
N GLN A 354 -0.95 7.79 -14.77
CA GLN A 354 -1.40 9.19 -14.76
C GLN A 354 -0.35 10.16 -14.24
N MET A 355 0.40 9.79 -13.18
CA MET A 355 1.52 10.57 -12.68
C MET A 355 2.59 10.74 -13.78
N LEU A 356 2.94 9.66 -14.47
CA LEU A 356 3.95 9.69 -15.53
C LEU A 356 3.50 10.55 -16.74
N HIS A 357 2.25 10.45 -17.17
CA HIS A 357 1.71 11.31 -18.23
C HIS A 357 1.74 12.80 -17.84
N ARG A 358 1.38 13.14 -16.59
CA ARG A 358 1.46 14.53 -16.09
C ARG A 358 2.91 15.03 -16.02
N TYR A 359 3.84 14.20 -15.55
CA TYR A 359 5.26 14.53 -15.51
C TYR A 359 5.78 14.85 -16.93
N LEU A 360 5.51 13.99 -17.91
CA LEU A 360 5.92 14.17 -19.30
C LEU A 360 5.30 15.41 -19.95
N ALA A 361 4.03 15.73 -19.65
CA ALA A 361 3.36 16.92 -20.19
C ALA A 361 4.01 18.25 -19.73
N HIS A 362 4.69 18.26 -18.60
CA HIS A 362 5.38 19.44 -18.08
C HIS A 362 6.90 19.48 -18.38
N TRP A 363 7.49 18.36 -18.77
CA TRP A 363 8.94 18.19 -18.80
C TRP A 363 9.68 19.00 -19.89
N LYS A 364 9.14 19.11 -21.12
CA LYS A 364 9.59 20.12 -22.11
C LYS A 364 8.39 20.73 -22.84
N LYS A 365 8.22 22.05 -22.68
CA LYS A 365 7.13 22.82 -23.34
C LYS A 365 7.15 22.60 -24.86
N GLY A 366 5.98 22.30 -25.43
CA GLY A 366 5.79 22.17 -26.88
C GLY A 366 6.21 20.83 -27.49
N ARG A 367 6.58 19.82 -26.70
CA ARG A 367 6.78 18.43 -27.18
C ARG A 367 5.95 17.45 -26.35
N THR A 368 5.38 16.46 -27.02
CA THR A 368 4.74 15.30 -26.39
C THR A 368 5.66 14.10 -26.47
N PHE A 369 5.79 13.37 -25.37
CA PHE A 369 6.60 12.16 -25.26
C PHE A 369 5.72 11.01 -24.78
N SER A 370 5.90 9.81 -25.33
CA SER A 370 5.19 8.63 -24.84
C SER A 370 5.88 8.05 -23.58
N PRO A 371 5.11 7.47 -22.64
CA PRO A 371 5.68 6.76 -21.51
C PRO A 371 6.69 5.67 -21.92
N GLY A 372 6.40 4.90 -22.97
CA GLY A 372 7.29 3.84 -23.46
C GLY A 372 8.65 4.37 -23.94
N TRP A 373 8.65 5.47 -24.70
CA TRP A 373 9.90 6.12 -25.13
C TRP A 373 10.69 6.65 -23.93
N PHE A 374 10.04 7.35 -23.00
CA PHE A 374 10.72 7.87 -21.82
C PHE A 374 11.31 6.76 -20.93
N ARG A 375 10.56 5.66 -20.73
CA ARG A 375 11.04 4.46 -20.03
C ARG A 375 12.33 3.93 -20.68
N ALA A 376 12.31 3.70 -21.99
CA ALA A 376 13.46 3.16 -22.72
C ALA A 376 14.67 4.11 -22.81
N THR A 377 14.45 5.42 -22.95
CA THR A 377 15.52 6.40 -23.19
C THR A 377 16.11 6.96 -21.90
N PHE A 378 15.33 7.07 -20.81
CA PHE A 378 15.73 7.82 -19.61
C PHE A 378 15.56 7.10 -18.29
N LEU A 379 14.71 6.08 -18.17
CA LEU A 379 14.51 5.35 -16.90
C LEU A 379 15.31 4.03 -16.87
N ASN A 380 15.22 3.24 -17.95
CA ASN A 380 16.01 2.03 -18.18
C ASN A 380 17.43 2.42 -18.62
N ARG A 381 18.23 2.84 -17.65
CA ARG A 381 19.62 3.28 -17.84
C ARG A 381 20.55 2.43 -16.99
N GLU A 382 21.62 1.97 -17.62
CA GLU A 382 22.74 1.34 -16.94
C GLU A 382 23.45 2.34 -16.03
N GLY A 383 24.04 1.82 -14.96
CA GLY A 383 24.75 2.59 -13.97
C GLY A 383 25.16 1.74 -12.77
N ARG A 384 26.02 2.30 -11.92
CA ARG A 384 26.59 1.62 -10.76
C ARG A 384 26.05 2.22 -9.46
N LEU A 385 25.50 1.37 -8.59
CA LEU A 385 24.96 1.75 -7.28
C LEU A 385 25.81 1.12 -6.17
N TYR A 386 26.33 1.95 -5.26
CA TYR A 386 27.17 1.49 -4.15
C TYR A 386 26.98 2.31 -2.87
N LYS A 387 27.35 1.71 -1.73
CA LYS A 387 27.28 2.36 -0.43
C LYS A 387 28.64 2.94 -0.06
N ARG A 388 28.66 4.24 0.19
CA ARG A 388 29.85 5.01 0.57
C ARG A 388 30.29 4.67 2.00
N PRO A 389 31.56 4.91 2.37
CA PRO A 389 32.05 4.73 3.75
C PRO A 389 31.32 5.55 4.80
N ASP A 390 30.73 6.69 4.42
CA ASP A 390 29.90 7.56 5.28
C ASP A 390 28.47 7.02 5.51
N GLY A 391 28.12 5.87 4.90
CA GLY A 391 26.80 5.24 5.02
C GLY A 391 25.73 5.82 4.09
N HIS A 392 26.07 6.76 3.21
CA HIS A 392 25.19 7.22 2.13
C HIS A 392 25.32 6.36 0.87
N TRP A 393 24.34 6.46 -0.03
CA TRP A 393 24.40 5.79 -1.33
C TRP A 393 24.97 6.72 -2.39
N GLN A 394 25.70 6.13 -3.33
CA GLN A 394 26.17 6.79 -4.56
C GLN A 394 25.62 6.01 -5.75
N LEU A 395 25.00 6.74 -6.68
CA LEU A 395 24.63 6.27 -8.00
C LEU A 395 25.48 6.99 -9.05
N GLU A 396 26.11 6.22 -9.93
CA GLU A 396 26.77 6.69 -11.15
C GLU A 396 25.90 6.22 -12.32
N VAL A 397 25.41 7.14 -13.15
CA VAL A 397 24.56 6.84 -14.31
C VAL A 397 25.43 6.89 -15.58
N ASP A 398 25.32 5.87 -16.44
CA ASP A 398 26.11 5.83 -17.67
C ASP A 398 25.63 6.91 -18.66
N LYS A 399 26.56 7.64 -19.27
CA LYS A 399 26.24 8.80 -20.13
C LYS A 399 25.73 8.36 -21.51
N ARG A 400 24.73 9.06 -22.03
CA ARG A 400 24.27 8.96 -23.43
C ARG A 400 23.97 10.35 -24.02
N THR A 401 23.90 10.44 -25.34
CA THR A 401 23.70 11.71 -26.08
C THR A 401 22.38 12.40 -25.71
N GLU A 402 21.34 11.63 -25.37
CA GLU A 402 20.02 12.11 -25.00
C GLU A 402 20.01 12.85 -23.65
N ASP A 403 21.05 12.70 -22.82
CA ASP A 403 21.15 13.34 -21.50
C ASP A 403 21.18 14.89 -21.58
N ILE A 404 21.36 15.47 -22.77
CA ILE A 404 21.18 16.92 -23.02
C ILE A 404 19.73 17.40 -22.80
N LEU A 405 18.76 16.47 -22.74
CA LEU A 405 17.34 16.78 -22.58
C LEU A 405 16.84 16.77 -21.13
N ILE A 406 17.64 16.32 -20.15
CA ILE A 406 17.24 16.23 -18.74
C ILE A 406 17.83 17.35 -17.88
N ASP A 407 17.10 17.71 -16.83
CA ASP A 407 17.62 18.51 -15.73
C ASP A 407 18.22 17.53 -14.71
N LYS A 408 19.56 17.54 -14.56
CA LYS A 408 20.30 16.52 -13.81
C LYS A 408 20.00 16.61 -12.31
N VAL A 409 19.68 15.46 -11.72
CA VAL A 409 19.48 15.28 -10.27
C VAL A 409 20.83 14.99 -9.62
N SER A 410 21.17 15.70 -8.54
CA SER A 410 22.44 15.51 -7.82
C SER A 410 22.29 14.82 -6.47
N VAL A 411 21.16 14.99 -5.79
CA VAL A 411 20.85 14.37 -4.50
C VAL A 411 19.37 14.03 -4.43
N VAL A 412 19.04 12.80 -4.00
CA VAL A 412 17.68 12.35 -3.70
C VAL A 412 17.56 12.02 -2.22
N ARG A 413 16.50 12.53 -1.58
CA ARG A 413 16.11 12.17 -0.21
C ARG A 413 14.60 12.29 -0.01
N TYR A 414 13.95 11.20 0.35
CA TYR A 414 12.60 11.24 0.92
C TYR A 414 12.61 11.33 2.44
N ALA A 415 11.49 11.75 3.03
CA ALA A 415 11.36 11.92 4.47
C ALA A 415 11.52 10.61 5.28
N TRP A 416 11.24 9.46 4.67
CA TRP A 416 11.46 8.12 5.26
C TRP A 416 12.88 7.57 5.04
N MET A 417 13.72 8.20 4.21
CA MET A 417 15.08 7.72 3.97
C MET A 417 16.03 8.11 5.12
N PRO A 418 16.75 7.16 5.72
CA PRO A 418 17.73 7.44 6.78
C PRO A 418 19.01 8.07 6.23
N CYS A 419 19.33 7.81 4.96
CA CYS A 419 20.54 8.25 4.26
C CYS A 419 20.19 9.06 3.00
N LEU A 420 21.18 9.78 2.47
CA LEU A 420 21.11 10.43 1.15
C LEU A 420 21.45 9.42 0.05
N LEU A 421 20.86 9.62 -1.13
CA LEU A 421 21.35 9.07 -2.39
C LEU A 421 21.97 10.21 -3.20
N PHE A 422 23.29 10.19 -3.34
CA PHE A 422 24.01 11.07 -4.27
C PHE A 422 23.93 10.49 -5.68
N VAL A 423 23.74 11.35 -6.67
CA VAL A 423 23.57 10.97 -8.07
C VAL A 423 24.60 11.72 -8.91
N GLN A 424 25.37 10.97 -9.69
CA GLN A 424 26.30 11.48 -10.69
C GLN A 424 25.82 11.03 -12.07
N TRP A 425 25.53 12.02 -12.94
CA TRP A 425 25.02 11.83 -14.30
C TRP A 425 25.89 12.62 -15.28
#